data_AF-A0A8S9SBM1-F1
#
_entry.id   AF-A0A8S9SBM1-F1
#
_cell.length_a   1.000
_cell.length_b   1.000
_cell.length_c   1.000
_cell.angle_alpha   90.00
_cell.angle_beta   90.00
_cell.angle_gamma   90.00
#
_symmetry.space_group_name_H-M   'P 1'
#
loop_
_entity.id
_entity.type
_entity.pdbx_description
1 polymer ?
#
loop_
_entity_poly.entity_id
_entity_poly.type
_entity_poly.pdbx_seq_one_letter_code
_entity_poly.pdbx_strand_id
1 'polypeptide(L)' 'MQRLGEKYQSVEAFGWAARDSSGHLSPFVFSRRETGEEEVRVKVLYCGVCHSDLHCLKNEWHSSIYPLVPGE' A
#
# COMPACT_ATOMS: atom_id res chain seq x y z
N MET A 1 18.54 -13.22 -17.43
CA MET A 1 19.01 -12.06 -18.22
C MET A 1 17.87 -11.04 -18.28
N GLN A 2 18.03 -9.92 -17.57
CA GLN A 2 17.05 -8.84 -17.48
C GLN A 2 16.84 -8.19 -18.86
N ARG A 3 15.59 -7.98 -19.29
CA ARG A 3 15.30 -7.05 -20.38
C ARG A 3 15.35 -5.63 -19.82
N LEU A 4 16.47 -4.96 -20.06
CA LEU A 4 16.67 -3.53 -19.88
C LEU A 4 15.89 -2.79 -20.98
N GLY A 5 14.80 -2.09 -20.66
CA GLY A 5 14.22 -1.16 -21.64
C GLY A 5 12.78 -0.69 -21.43
N GLU A 6 11.94 -1.37 -20.65
CA GLU A 6 10.58 -0.87 -20.40
C GLU A 6 10.62 0.13 -19.26
N LYS A 7 10.39 1.41 -19.61
CA LYS A 7 10.14 2.45 -18.60
C LYS A 7 8.88 2.01 -17.84
N TYR A 8 9.05 1.56 -16.60
CA TYR A 8 7.93 1.36 -15.68
C TYR A 8 7.30 2.73 -15.44
N GLN A 9 6.30 3.06 -16.23
CA GLN A 9 5.51 4.24 -15.98
C GLN A 9 4.69 3.98 -14.69
N SER A 10 4.56 5.00 -13.87
CA SER A 10 4.03 4.87 -12.52
C SER A 10 2.76 5.70 -12.43
N VAL A 11 1.73 5.11 -11.83
CA VAL A 11 0.44 5.76 -11.62
C VAL A 11 0.40 6.25 -10.18
N GLU A 12 0.20 7.56 -10.02
CA GLU A 12 0.04 8.15 -8.69
C GLU A 12 -1.23 7.60 -8.01
N ALA A 13 -1.09 7.29 -6.73
CA ALA A 13 -2.13 6.81 -5.86
C ALA A 13 -2.08 7.55 -4.52
N PHE A 14 -3.24 7.63 -3.88
CA PHE A 14 -3.40 8.30 -2.59
C PHE A 14 -4.02 7.33 -1.59
N GLY A 15 -3.56 7.39 -0.35
CA GLY A 15 -4.07 6.60 0.77
C GLY A 15 -3.71 7.21 2.11
N TRP A 16 -3.99 6.46 3.17
CA TRP A 16 -3.59 6.81 4.53
C TRP A 16 -2.58 5.78 5.02
N ALA A 17 -1.48 6.26 5.58
CA ALA A 17 -0.40 5.39 6.04
C ALA A 17 0.02 5.71 7.47
N ALA A 18 0.42 4.67 8.20
CA ALA A 18 1.20 4.79 9.42
C ALA A 18 2.69 4.90 9.08
N ARG A 19 3.45 5.63 9.90
CA ARG A 19 4.90 5.82 9.73
C ARG A 19 5.73 5.18 10.84
N ASP A 20 5.07 4.72 11.91
CA ASP A 20 5.66 4.06 13.06
C ASP A 20 4.60 3.23 13.80
N SER A 21 5.02 2.55 14.87
CA SER A 21 4.17 1.67 15.68
C SER A 21 3.16 2.38 16.58
N SER A 22 3.07 3.72 16.57
CA SER A 22 1.92 4.41 17.17
C SER A 22 0.61 4.07 16.46
N GLY A 23 0.69 3.66 15.19
CA GLY A 23 -0.46 3.38 14.34
C GLY A 23 -1.21 4.65 13.90
N HIS A 24 -0.65 5.85 14.10
CA HIS A 24 -1.27 7.09 13.66
C HIS A 24 -1.29 7.17 12.13
N LEU A 25 -2.49 7.12 11.56
CA LEU A 25 -2.72 7.23 10.13
C LEU A 25 -2.72 8.69 9.69
N SER A 26 -2.08 8.97 8.56
CA SER A 26 -2.10 10.30 7.93
C SER A 26 -2.02 10.19 6.40
N PRO A 27 -2.40 11.25 5.67
CA PRO A 27 -2.34 11.26 4.21
C PRO A 27 -0.98 10.86 3.66
N PHE A 28 -1.01 10.03 2.61
CA PHE A 28 0.18 9.49 1.96
C PHE A 28 -0.06 9.35 0.45
N VAL A 29 0.84 9.95 -0.33
CA VAL A 29 0.88 9.83 -1.79
C VAL A 29 1.98 8.85 -2.15
N PHE A 30 1.67 7.90 -3.01
CA PHE A 30 2.61 6.87 -3.46
C PHE A 30 2.33 6.51 -4.91
N SER A 31 3.19 5.70 -5.52
CA SER A 31 2.99 5.25 -6.89
C SER A 31 2.68 3.75 -6.93
N ARG A 32 1.74 3.36 -7.79
CA ARG A 32 1.59 1.99 -8.26
C ARG A 32 2.22 1.85 -9.64
N ARG A 33 2.62 0.65 -9.99
CA ARG A 33 3.10 0.31 -11.33
C ARG A 33 1.99 0.42 -12.37
N GLU A 34 2.35 0.60 -13.64
CA GLU A 34 1.40 0.40 -14.74
C GLU A 34 0.78 -1.00 -14.67
N THR A 35 -0.40 -1.12 -15.24
CA THR A 35 -1.14 -2.37 -15.27
C THR A 35 -0.65 -3.17 -16.45
N GLY A 36 -0.02 -4.31 -16.18
CA GLY A 36 0.41 -5.27 -17.18
C GLY A 36 -0.76 -6.08 -17.77
N GLU A 37 -0.44 -6.95 -18.73
CA GLU A 37 -1.43 -7.72 -19.48
C GLU A 37 -2.29 -8.66 -18.60
N GLU A 38 -1.74 -9.14 -17.49
CA GLU A 38 -2.39 -10.09 -16.58
C GLU A 38 -2.93 -9.43 -15.30
N GLU A 39 -3.05 -8.11 -15.27
CA GLU A 39 -3.29 -7.37 -14.04
C GLU A 39 -4.57 -6.56 -14.07
N VAL A 40 -5.18 -6.41 -12.90
CA VAL A 40 -6.43 -5.66 -12.75
C VAL A 40 -6.17 -4.42 -11.91
N ARG A 41 -6.49 -3.25 -12.47
CA ARG A 41 -6.56 -1.99 -11.73
C ARG A 41 -7.98 -1.75 -11.28
N VAL A 42 -8.17 -1.56 -9.97
CA VAL A 42 -9.47 -1.27 -9.38
C VAL A 42 -9.51 0.13 -8.80
N LYS A 43 -10.66 0.80 -8.95
CA LYS A 43 -10.98 1.99 -8.15
C LYS A 43 -11.65 1.51 -6.86
N VAL A 44 -10.96 1.66 -5.74
CA VAL A 44 -11.50 1.32 -4.43
C VAL A 44 -12.63 2.30 -4.09
N LEU A 45 -13.86 1.79 -3.96
CA LEU A 45 -15.02 2.57 -3.50
C LEU A 45 -15.19 2.46 -1.98
N TYR A 46 -14.96 1.26 -1.46
CA TYR A 46 -15.11 0.92 -0.05
C TYR A 46 -13.99 -0.04 0.37
N CYS A 47 -13.54 0.07 1.61
CA CYS A 47 -12.60 -0.85 2.25
C CYS A 47 -13.09 -1.03 3.69
N GLY A 48 -13.22 -2.28 4.14
CA GLY A 48 -13.61 -2.60 5.51
C GLY A 48 -12.45 -2.34 6.48
N VAL A 49 -12.76 -2.15 7.76
CA VAL A 49 -11.75 -2.12 8.82
C VAL A 49 -11.94 -3.36 9.68
N CYS A 50 -10.85 -4.07 9.94
CA CYS A 50 -10.84 -5.28 10.72
C CYS A 50 -9.75 -5.23 11.81
N HIS A 51 -9.71 -6.25 12.66
CA HIS A 51 -8.76 -6.27 13.77
C HIS A 51 -7.31 -6.50 13.32
N SER A 52 -7.10 -7.18 12.18
CA SER A 52 -5.75 -7.34 11.62
C SER A 52 -5.14 -6.01 11.20
N ASP A 53 -5.94 -5.03 10.73
CA ASP A 53 -5.43 -3.68 10.46
C ASP A 53 -4.78 -3.07 11.71
N LEU A 54 -5.42 -3.23 12.89
CA LEU A 54 -4.90 -2.69 14.14
C LEU A 54 -3.59 -3.38 14.57
N HIS A 55 -3.53 -4.71 14.49
CA HIS A 55 -2.32 -5.47 14.78
C HIS A 55 -1.16 -5.06 13.89
N CYS A 56 -1.42 -4.88 12.58
CA CYS A 56 -0.44 -4.42 11.60
C CYS A 56 -0.01 -2.97 11.90
N LEU A 57 -0.94 -2.05 12.18
CA LEU A 57 -0.62 -0.66 12.44
C LEU A 57 0.26 -0.47 13.67
N LYS A 58 0.00 -1.23 14.74
CA LYS A 58 0.74 -1.18 16.00
C LYS A 58 1.98 -2.07 16.04
N ASN A 59 2.26 -2.81 14.97
CA ASN A 59 3.38 -3.75 14.86
C ASN A 59 3.39 -4.81 15.98
N GLU A 60 2.22 -5.30 16.40
CA GLU A 60 2.11 -6.25 17.51
C GLU A 60 2.68 -7.64 17.16
N TRP A 61 2.76 -7.96 15.87
CA TRP A 61 3.42 -9.15 15.35
C TRP A 61 4.88 -8.93 14.92
N HIS A 62 5.42 -7.72 15.13
CA HIS A 62 6.82 -7.38 14.87
C HIS A 62 7.26 -7.58 13.40
N SER A 63 6.33 -7.50 12.45
CA SER A 63 6.55 -7.74 11.02
C SER A 63 6.13 -6.57 10.11
N SER A 64 5.66 -5.45 10.68
CA SER A 64 5.17 -4.32 9.91
C SER A 64 6.30 -3.53 9.25
N ILE A 65 6.14 -3.19 7.98
CA ILE A 65 7.06 -2.36 7.21
C ILE A 65 6.40 -1.00 6.97
N TYR A 66 7.06 0.07 7.41
CA TYR A 66 6.59 1.44 7.24
C TYR A 66 7.25 2.12 6.04
N PRO A 67 6.54 3.00 5.30
CA PRO A 67 5.16 3.44 5.52
C PRO A 67 4.13 2.35 5.18
N LEU A 68 3.17 2.10 6.08
CA LEU A 68 2.18 1.03 5.98
C LEU A 68 0.81 1.59 5.65
N VAL A 69 0.24 1.17 4.52
CA VAL A 69 -1.17 1.44 4.14
C VAL A 69 -1.98 0.17 4.45
N PRO A 70 -2.91 0.20 5.44
CA PRO A 70 -3.72 -0.97 5.81
C PRO A 70 -4.89 -1.20 4.83
N GLY A 71 -5.63 -2.29 5.01
CA GLY A 71 -6.71 -2.74 4.12
C GLY A 71 -6.51 -4.16 3.62
N GLU A 72 -6.61 -5.12 4.55
CA GLU A 72 -6.66 -6.55 4.27
C GLU A 72 -7.94 -6.99 3.54
#